data_AF-A0A2G3AIP6-F1
#
_entry.id   AF-A0A2G3AIP6-F1
#
_cell.length_a   1.000
_cell.length_b   1.000
_cell.length_c   1.000
_cell.angle_alpha   90.00
_cell.angle_beta   90.00
_cell.angle_gamma   90.00
#
_symmetry.space_group_name_H-M   'P 1'
#
loop_
_entity.id
_entity.type
_entity.pdbx_description
1 polymer ?
#
loop_
_entity_poly.entity_id
_entity_poly.type
_entity_poly.pdbx_seq_one_letter_code
_entity_poly.pdbx_strand_id
1 'polypeptide(L)'
;MTRRYWNINLEEMMEAGVHFGHGTRKWNPKMAPYISAKRKGIHITNLTRTARFLSEACDLVFDAESRGKQFLIVGTKNKAADSVEWVAIRARCHYVNKKWLGGSATIAVRNPQTIPTGGQNFFEYVLEFIRDELIMNPLISAASVIAAGLAVGLASIGPGVRQGSSAGQAVEGIARQPEAEGKIRGTLLLSLAFMEALTIYGLVVALALLFANPFV
;
A
#
# COMPACT_ATOMS: atom_id res chain seq x y z
N MET A 1 -20.68 33.95 6.25
CA MET A 1 -19.45 33.20 6.58
C MET A 1 -19.14 33.43 8.04
N THR A 2 -19.24 32.39 8.86
CA THR A 2 -18.87 32.44 10.28
C THR A 2 -17.35 32.57 10.36
N ARG A 3 -16.84 33.60 11.06
CA ARG A 3 -15.40 33.78 11.23
C ARG A 3 -14.88 32.69 12.18
N ARG A 4 -14.15 31.72 11.64
CA ARG A 4 -13.51 30.65 12.42
C ARG A 4 -12.12 31.11 12.85
N TYR A 5 -11.70 30.68 14.03
CA TYR A 5 -10.39 31.00 14.59
C TYR A 5 -9.59 29.70 14.73
N TRP A 6 -8.38 29.71 14.19
CA TRP A 6 -7.42 28.61 14.27
C TRP A 6 -6.30 29.01 15.23
N ASN A 7 -5.81 28.06 16.03
CA ASN A 7 -4.69 28.31 16.93
C ASN A 7 -3.37 28.32 16.14
N ILE A 8 -2.97 29.52 15.67
CA ILE A 8 -1.74 29.74 14.89
C ILE A 8 -1.01 30.93 15.52
N ASN A 9 0.07 30.65 16.27
CA ASN A 9 0.93 31.68 16.84
C ASN A 9 2.25 31.81 16.06
N LEU A 10 2.69 33.04 15.77
CA LEU A 10 3.96 33.29 15.08
C LEU A 10 5.16 32.84 15.91
N GLU A 11 5.07 32.94 17.24
CA GLU A 11 6.12 32.52 18.17
C GLU A 11 6.33 31.00 18.09
N GLU A 12 5.26 30.21 18.17
CA GLU A 12 5.31 28.75 18.02
C GLU A 12 5.88 28.34 16.65
N MET A 13 5.51 29.04 15.56
CA MET A 13 6.06 28.77 14.23
C MET A 13 7.56 29.09 14.13
N MET A 14 8.02 30.10 14.87
CA MET A 14 9.42 30.47 14.94
C MET A 14 10.22 29.43 15.75
N GLU A 15 9.72 29.02 16.90
CA GLU A 15 10.29 27.97 17.76
C GLU A 15 10.36 26.61 17.05
N ALA A 16 9.29 26.24 16.33
CA ALA A 16 9.24 25.03 15.51
C ALA A 16 10.14 25.08 14.27
N GLY A 17 10.77 26.24 13.98
CA GLY A 17 11.72 26.40 12.88
C GLY A 17 11.08 26.40 11.49
N VAL A 18 9.80 26.75 11.35
CA VAL A 18 9.06 26.75 10.07
C VAL A 18 9.65 27.73 9.04
N HIS A 19 10.35 28.75 9.54
CA HIS A 19 10.94 29.81 8.73
C HIS A 19 12.21 29.38 7.96
N PHE A 20 12.80 28.22 8.29
CA PHE A 20 14.02 27.74 7.64
C PHE A 20 13.70 27.08 6.29
N GLY A 21 14.16 27.71 5.21
CA GLY A 21 14.07 27.18 3.85
C GLY A 21 15.30 26.38 3.42
N HIS A 22 15.43 26.18 2.11
CA HIS A 22 16.59 25.51 1.52
C HIS A 22 17.75 26.49 1.27
N GLY A 23 18.93 25.95 0.96
CA GLY A 23 20.09 26.73 0.54
C GLY A 23 19.82 27.52 -0.75
N THR A 24 20.45 28.69 -0.86
CA THR A 24 20.27 29.66 -1.97
C THR A 24 20.55 29.12 -3.37
N ARG A 25 21.28 28.01 -3.49
CA ARG A 25 21.55 27.33 -4.77
C ARG A 25 20.43 26.37 -5.19
N LYS A 26 19.61 25.89 -4.25
CA LYS A 26 18.55 24.89 -4.48
C LYS A 26 17.19 25.51 -4.17
N TRP A 27 16.78 26.50 -4.96
CA TRP A 27 15.50 27.20 -4.82
C TRP A 27 14.81 27.38 -6.17
N ASN A 28 13.50 27.59 -6.14
CA ASN A 28 12.69 27.89 -7.32
C ASN A 28 12.39 29.41 -7.35
N PRO A 29 12.75 30.15 -8.42
CA PRO A 29 12.48 31.58 -8.55
C PRO A 29 11.02 31.99 -8.32
N LYS A 30 10.05 31.11 -8.64
CA LYS A 30 8.62 31.35 -8.40
C LYS A 30 8.27 31.51 -6.92
N MET A 31 9.14 31.04 -6.02
CA MET A 31 8.95 31.18 -4.57
C MET A 31 9.41 32.53 -4.01
N ALA A 32 9.97 33.42 -4.84
CA ALA A 32 10.44 34.73 -4.41
C ALA A 32 9.42 35.54 -3.59
N PRO A 33 8.11 35.58 -3.92
CA PRO A 33 7.11 36.33 -3.14
C PRO A 33 6.89 35.81 -1.71
N TYR A 34 7.32 34.58 -1.41
CA TYR A 34 7.13 33.93 -0.09
C TYR A 34 8.41 33.92 0.76
N ILE A 35 9.53 34.43 0.22
CA ILE A 35 10.82 34.51 0.89
C ILE A 35 10.98 35.91 1.48
N SER A 36 11.25 36.00 2.78
CA SER A 36 11.45 37.27 3.48
C SER A 36 12.90 37.75 3.42
N ALA A 37 13.85 36.85 3.64
CA ALA A 37 15.27 37.19 3.73
C ALA A 37 16.17 36.03 3.30
N LYS A 38 17.47 36.31 3.19
CA LYS A 38 18.52 35.31 3.02
C LYS A 38 19.56 35.55 4.11
N ARG A 39 19.91 34.52 4.89
CA ARG A 39 20.95 34.60 5.93
C ARG A 39 21.83 33.37 5.86
N LYS A 40 23.15 33.57 5.92
CA LYS A 40 24.16 32.48 5.90
C LYS A 40 23.93 31.46 4.76
N GLY A 41 23.51 31.93 3.59
CA GLY A 41 23.27 31.09 2.42
C GLY A 41 21.96 30.28 2.44
N ILE A 42 21.07 30.47 3.42
CA ILE A 42 19.75 29.83 3.54
C ILE A 42 18.64 30.86 3.31
N HIS A 43 17.58 30.46 2.61
CA HIS A 43 16.37 31.28 2.45
C HIS A 43 15.50 31.22 3.70
N ILE A 44 15.00 32.38 4.13
CA ILE A 44 14.03 32.50 5.22
C ILE A 44 12.65 32.74 4.62
N THR A 45 11.67 31.93 4.98
CA THR A 45 10.27 32.07 4.53
C THR A 45 9.53 33.11 5.37
N ASN A 46 8.55 33.78 4.76
CA ASN A 46 7.74 34.79 5.44
C ASN A 46 6.66 34.12 6.31
N LEU A 47 6.86 34.09 7.63
CA LEU A 47 5.93 33.47 8.58
C LEU A 47 4.55 34.12 8.60
N THR A 48 4.45 35.44 8.43
CA THR A 48 3.16 36.15 8.38
C THR A 48 2.32 35.66 7.19
N ARG A 49 2.95 35.48 6.01
CA ARG A 49 2.27 34.89 4.85
C ARG A 49 1.92 33.43 5.10
N THR A 50 2.82 32.64 5.68
CA THR A 50 2.56 31.24 6.01
C THR A 50 1.36 31.09 6.95
N ALA A 51 1.27 31.90 8.01
CA ALA A 51 0.16 31.87 8.96
C ALA A 51 -1.19 32.17 8.28
N ARG A 52 -1.22 33.17 7.39
CA ARG A 52 -2.41 33.48 6.60
C ARG A 52 -2.85 32.32 5.71
N PHE A 53 -1.93 31.76 4.91
CA PHE A 53 -2.26 30.64 4.03
C PHE A 53 -2.63 29.38 4.79
N LEU A 54 -2.03 29.15 5.95
CA LEU A 54 -2.39 28.04 6.83
C LEU A 54 -3.83 28.18 7.34
N SER A 55 -4.23 29.38 7.77
CA SER A 55 -5.63 29.66 8.16
C SER A 55 -6.61 29.42 7.01
N GLU A 56 -6.30 29.94 5.81
CA GLU A 56 -7.15 29.74 4.63
C GLU A 56 -7.25 28.25 4.25
N ALA A 57 -6.15 27.49 4.37
CA ALA A 57 -6.15 26.05 4.15
C ALA A 57 -7.00 25.30 5.18
N CYS A 58 -6.92 25.67 6.47
CA CYS A 58 -7.74 25.08 7.52
C CYS A 58 -9.24 25.33 7.28
N ASP A 59 -9.62 26.53 6.83
CA ASP A 59 -11.01 26.84 6.46
C ASP A 59 -11.51 25.94 5.33
N LEU A 60 -10.71 25.74 4.28
CA LEU A 60 -11.05 24.86 3.15
C LEU A 60 -11.17 23.39 3.56
N VAL A 61 -10.25 22.91 4.40
CA VAL A 61 -10.28 21.53 4.91
C VAL A 61 -11.53 21.31 5.75
N PHE A 62 -11.87 22.25 6.64
CA PHE A 62 -13.08 22.18 7.45
C PHE A 62 -14.35 22.19 6.58
N ASP A 63 -14.41 23.07 5.58
CA ASP A 63 -15.56 23.11 4.67
C ASP A 63 -15.67 21.84 3.82
N ALA A 64 -14.55 21.23 3.43
CA ALA A 64 -14.55 19.96 2.72
C ALA A 64 -15.00 18.78 3.61
N GLU A 65 -14.56 18.76 4.86
CA GLU A 65 -14.94 17.76 5.86
C GLU A 65 -16.44 17.84 6.19
N SER A 66 -16.97 19.05 6.40
CA SER A 66 -18.40 19.27 6.65
C SER A 66 -19.31 18.78 5.51
N ARG A 67 -18.76 18.58 4.32
CA ARG A 67 -19.44 18.02 3.14
C ARG A 67 -19.22 16.50 2.99
N GLY A 68 -18.62 15.84 3.96
CA GLY A 68 -18.34 14.40 3.99
C GLY A 68 -17.21 13.95 3.04
N LYS A 69 -16.33 14.86 2.61
CA LYS A 69 -15.22 14.48 1.71
C LYS A 69 -14.14 13.70 2.47
N GLN A 70 -13.49 12.78 1.76
CA GLN A 70 -12.38 11.99 2.28
C GLN A 70 -11.05 12.71 2.06
N PHE A 71 -10.08 12.51 2.97
CA PHE A 71 -8.76 13.12 2.92
C PHE A 71 -7.65 12.08 2.87
N LEU A 72 -6.59 12.41 2.12
CA LEU A 72 -5.37 11.63 2.04
C LEU A 72 -4.18 12.46 2.51
N ILE A 73 -3.47 11.98 3.53
CA ILE A 73 -2.26 12.63 4.06
C ILE A 73 -1.02 11.91 3.51
N VAL A 74 -0.11 12.65 2.87
CA VAL A 74 1.05 12.07 2.20
C VAL A 74 2.34 12.66 2.76
N GLY A 75 3.25 11.79 3.20
CA GLY A 75 4.61 12.20 3.53
C GLY A 75 5.57 11.02 3.58
N THR A 76 6.39 10.91 2.55
CA THR A 76 7.26 9.75 2.30
C THR A 76 8.69 9.90 2.83
N LYS A 77 9.02 11.06 3.40
CA LYS A 77 10.33 11.28 4.03
C LYS A 77 10.39 10.54 5.35
N ASN A 78 11.51 9.86 5.63
CA ASN A 78 11.69 9.11 6.89
C ASN A 78 11.35 9.94 8.14
N LYS A 79 11.76 11.22 8.19
CA LYS A 79 11.47 12.12 9.33
C LYS A 79 10.00 12.52 9.47
N ALA A 80 9.20 12.37 8.41
CA ALA A 80 7.78 12.76 8.39
C ALA A 80 6.84 11.55 8.41
N ALA A 81 7.36 10.35 8.15
CA ALA A 81 6.56 9.16 7.96
C ALA A 81 5.74 8.79 9.21
N ASP A 82 6.37 8.83 10.38
CA ASP A 82 5.74 8.49 11.66
C ASP A 82 4.74 9.57 12.08
N SER A 83 5.06 10.85 11.86
CA SER A 83 4.15 11.96 12.14
C SER A 83 2.90 11.92 11.26
N VAL A 84 3.06 11.59 9.97
CA VAL A 84 1.94 11.48 9.02
C VAL A 84 0.99 10.37 9.44
N GLU A 85 1.54 9.21 9.80
CA GLU A 85 0.77 8.07 10.30
C GLU A 85 0.01 8.41 11.58
N TRP A 86 0.70 8.99 12.56
CA TRP A 86 0.09 9.39 13.83
C TRP A 86 -1.05 10.41 13.65
N VAL A 87 -0.84 11.46 12.84
CA VAL A 87 -1.89 12.47 12.56
C VAL A 87 -3.07 11.84 11.81
N ALA A 88 -2.80 10.97 10.83
CA ALA A 88 -3.84 10.33 10.03
C ALA A 88 -4.73 9.40 10.86
N ILE A 89 -4.13 8.60 11.75
CA ILE A 89 -4.86 7.75 12.70
C ILE A 89 -5.74 8.61 13.61
N ARG A 90 -5.18 9.66 14.19
CA ARG A 90 -5.92 10.57 15.09
C ARG A 90 -7.06 11.31 14.37
N ALA A 91 -6.85 11.69 13.12
CA ALA A 91 -7.83 12.38 12.28
C ALA A 91 -8.78 11.41 11.56
N ARG A 92 -8.62 10.09 11.71
CA ARG A 92 -9.37 9.07 10.96
C ARG A 92 -9.37 9.32 9.43
N CYS A 93 -8.24 9.79 8.90
CA CYS A 93 -8.02 10.02 7.48
C CYS A 93 -7.05 8.99 6.87
N HIS A 94 -7.15 8.77 5.56
CA HIS A 94 -6.23 7.90 4.83
C HIS A 94 -4.80 8.48 4.76
N TYR A 95 -3.77 7.64 4.68
CA TYR A 95 -2.39 8.12 4.55
C TYR A 95 -1.44 7.27 3.70
N VAL A 96 -0.36 7.92 3.25
CA VAL A 96 0.80 7.29 2.58
C VAL A 96 2.09 7.83 3.20
N ASN A 97 2.84 6.96 3.88
CA ASN A 97 4.12 7.28 4.49
C ASN A 97 5.32 6.47 3.95
N LYS A 98 5.08 5.60 2.96
CA LYS A 98 6.11 4.83 2.24
C LYS A 98 6.26 5.34 0.81
N LYS A 99 7.23 4.79 0.06
CA LYS A 99 7.52 5.18 -1.33
C LYS A 99 6.24 5.13 -2.17
N TRP A 100 5.90 6.26 -2.78
CA TRP A 100 4.80 6.36 -3.74
C TRP A 100 5.25 5.71 -5.05
N LEU A 101 4.82 4.47 -5.30
CA LEU A 101 5.08 3.77 -6.56
C LEU A 101 4.07 4.30 -7.60
N GLY A 102 4.55 5.11 -8.54
CA GLY A 102 3.72 5.62 -9.64
C GLY A 102 3.47 4.54 -10.68
N GLY A 103 2.23 4.38 -11.15
CA GLY A 103 1.90 3.52 -12.29
C GLY A 103 0.55 2.79 -12.23
N SER A 104 -0.03 2.59 -11.04
CA SER A 104 -1.32 1.92 -10.89
C SER A 104 -2.16 2.67 -9.85
N ALA A 105 -3.44 2.89 -10.15
CA ALA A 105 -4.40 3.54 -9.24
C ALA A 105 -4.67 2.74 -7.94
N THR A 106 -4.03 1.59 -7.77
CA THR A 106 -4.12 0.71 -6.60
C THR A 106 -2.98 1.02 -5.64
N ILE A 107 -3.08 2.15 -4.94
CA ILE A 107 -2.17 2.46 -3.82
C ILE A 107 -2.58 1.60 -2.62
N ALA A 108 -1.62 1.09 -1.85
CA ALA A 108 -1.86 0.63 -0.48
C ALA A 108 -2.15 1.85 0.41
N VAL A 109 -3.33 2.43 0.22
CA VAL A 109 -3.83 3.53 1.04
C VAL A 109 -4.20 2.92 2.37
N ARG A 110 -3.46 3.29 3.43
CA ARG A 110 -3.75 2.74 4.74
C ARG A 110 -5.02 3.36 5.30
N ASN A 111 -5.91 2.51 5.78
CA ASN A 111 -7.13 2.92 6.46
C ASN A 111 -6.81 3.10 7.95
N PRO A 112 -7.03 4.28 8.55
CA PRO A 112 -6.78 4.50 9.98
C PRO A 112 -7.68 3.66 10.91
N GLN A 113 -8.74 3.02 10.40
CA GLN A 113 -9.54 2.05 11.15
C GLN A 113 -8.87 0.67 11.26
N THR A 114 -7.84 0.39 10.45
CA THR A 114 -7.00 -0.81 10.60
C THR A 114 -5.87 -0.50 11.58
N ILE A 115 -5.78 -1.28 12.66
CA ILE A 115 -4.78 -1.15 13.74
C ILE A 115 -3.37 -1.04 13.14
N PRO A 116 -2.49 -0.16 13.65
CA PRO A 116 -1.16 0.02 13.08
C PRO A 116 -0.32 -1.23 13.32
N THR A 117 -0.20 -2.08 12.29
CA THR A 117 0.70 -3.22 12.29
C THR A 117 2.13 -2.70 12.18
N GLY A 118 2.76 -2.54 13.34
CA GLY A 118 4.19 -2.34 13.47
C GLY A 118 4.91 -3.52 12.85
N GLY A 119 5.41 -3.33 11.62
CA GLY A 119 6.35 -4.23 10.94
C GLY A 119 6.04 -5.71 11.10
N GLN A 120 4.98 -6.22 10.45
CA GLN A 120 4.63 -7.63 10.56
C GLN A 120 4.52 -8.30 9.20
N ASN A 121 5.14 -9.47 9.14
CA ASN A 121 5.28 -10.31 7.97
C ASN A 121 3.89 -10.76 7.49
N PHE A 122 3.75 -11.02 6.18
CA PHE A 122 2.51 -11.47 5.53
C PHE A 122 1.75 -12.56 6.31
N PHE A 123 2.47 -13.45 7.00
CA PHE A 123 1.90 -14.48 7.86
C PHE A 123 1.10 -13.97 9.07
N GLU A 124 1.53 -12.89 9.72
CA GLU A 124 0.77 -12.33 10.86
C GLU A 124 -0.44 -11.54 10.39
N TYR A 125 -0.37 -10.87 9.24
CA TYR A 125 -1.52 -10.24 8.60
C TYR A 125 -2.62 -11.25 8.28
N VAL A 126 -2.23 -12.43 7.79
CA VAL A 126 -3.16 -13.53 7.53
C VAL A 126 -3.74 -14.08 8.85
N LEU A 127 -2.94 -14.24 9.90
CA LEU A 127 -3.42 -14.76 11.20
C LEU A 127 -4.32 -13.78 11.96
N GLU A 128 -4.10 -12.48 11.84
CA GLU A 128 -4.92 -11.45 12.49
C GLU A 128 -6.22 -11.18 11.70
N PHE A 129 -6.17 -11.25 10.37
CA PHE A 129 -7.36 -11.21 9.51
C PHE A 129 -8.26 -12.44 9.70
N ILE A 130 -7.67 -13.63 9.88
CA ILE A 130 -8.40 -14.85 10.28
C ILE A 130 -9.08 -14.66 11.65
N ARG A 131 -8.55 -13.82 12.55
CA ARG A 131 -9.12 -13.59 13.88
C ARG A 131 -10.35 -12.68 13.85
N ASP A 132 -10.39 -11.69 12.96
CA ASP A 132 -11.47 -10.70 12.90
C ASP A 132 -12.69 -11.16 12.06
N GLU A 133 -12.50 -11.97 11.01
CA GLU A 133 -13.61 -12.48 10.17
C GLU A 133 -14.24 -13.79 10.71
N LEU A 134 -13.66 -14.40 11.75
CA LEU A 134 -14.17 -15.64 12.39
C LEU A 134 -15.41 -15.41 13.28
N ILE A 135 -15.98 -14.21 13.27
CA ILE A 135 -17.18 -13.85 14.03
C ILE A 135 -18.37 -13.79 13.08
N MET A 136 -18.72 -14.89 12.41
CA MET A 136 -20.10 -15.18 12.00
C MET A 136 -20.26 -16.68 11.67
N ASN A 137 -20.90 -17.42 12.58
CA ASN A 137 -21.31 -18.83 12.48
C ASN A 137 -20.20 -19.89 12.32
N PRO A 138 -19.93 -20.70 13.37
CA PRO A 138 -18.95 -21.80 13.33
C PRO A 138 -19.16 -22.81 12.19
N LEU A 139 -20.42 -23.01 11.77
CA LEU A 139 -20.78 -23.93 10.70
C LEU A 139 -20.31 -23.45 9.32
N ILE A 140 -20.42 -22.14 9.03
CA ILE A 140 -20.03 -21.56 7.74
C ILE A 140 -18.50 -21.51 7.64
N SER A 141 -17.82 -21.19 8.74
CA SER A 141 -16.35 -21.25 8.81
C SER A 141 -15.84 -22.68 8.59
N ALA A 142 -16.46 -23.68 9.22
CA ALA A 142 -16.08 -25.08 9.03
C ALA A 142 -16.30 -25.54 7.58
N ALA A 143 -17.44 -25.21 6.99
CA ALA A 143 -17.75 -25.55 5.60
C ALA A 143 -16.77 -24.88 4.61
N SER A 144 -16.41 -23.62 4.83
CA SER A 144 -15.50 -22.86 3.97
C SER A 144 -14.07 -23.41 4.02
N VAL A 145 -13.58 -23.81 5.20
CA VAL A 145 -12.26 -24.45 5.36
C VAL A 145 -12.21 -25.79 4.64
N ILE A 146 -13.27 -26.61 4.75
CA ILE A 146 -13.36 -27.91 4.06
C ILE A 146 -13.41 -27.70 2.55
N ALA A 147 -14.23 -26.76 2.07
CA ALA A 147 -14.35 -26.44 0.65
C ALA A 147 -13.03 -25.90 0.07
N ALA A 148 -12.34 -25.03 0.79
CA ALA A 148 -11.02 -24.52 0.41
C ALA A 148 -9.98 -25.65 0.33
N GLY A 149 -9.95 -26.54 1.32
CA GLY A 149 -9.06 -27.71 1.33
C GLY A 149 -9.29 -28.64 0.14
N LEU A 150 -10.56 -28.92 -0.20
CA LEU A 150 -10.92 -29.73 -1.36
C LEU A 150 -10.56 -29.03 -2.69
N ALA A 151 -10.78 -27.71 -2.78
CA ALA A 151 -10.46 -26.95 -3.98
C ALA A 151 -8.95 -26.97 -4.28
N VAL A 152 -8.09 -26.72 -3.27
CA VAL A 152 -6.63 -26.80 -3.44
C VAL A 152 -6.18 -28.23 -3.71
N GLY A 153 -6.74 -29.20 -2.99
CA GLY A 153 -6.43 -30.62 -3.16
C GLY A 153 -6.69 -31.09 -4.58
N LEU A 154 -7.88 -30.84 -5.13
CA LEU A 154 -8.23 -31.26 -6.49
C LEU A 154 -7.47 -30.47 -7.57
N ALA A 155 -7.23 -29.17 -7.34
CA ALA A 155 -6.50 -28.33 -8.29
C ALA A 155 -5.04 -28.74 -8.47
N SER A 156 -4.42 -29.38 -7.48
CA SER A 156 -2.99 -29.74 -7.50
C SER A 156 -2.69 -31.11 -8.14
N ILE A 157 -3.66 -32.03 -8.20
CA ILE A 157 -3.46 -33.39 -8.73
C ILE A 157 -3.07 -33.36 -10.21
N GLY A 158 -3.81 -32.61 -11.03
CA GLY A 158 -3.60 -32.56 -12.48
C GLY A 158 -2.22 -31.99 -12.86
N PRO A 159 -1.84 -30.81 -12.35
CA PRO A 159 -0.50 -30.25 -12.52
C PRO A 159 0.60 -31.21 -12.03
N GLY A 160 0.47 -31.79 -10.84
CA GLY A 160 1.49 -32.68 -10.29
C GLY A 160 1.81 -33.88 -11.19
N VAL A 161 0.79 -34.57 -11.70
CA VAL A 161 0.97 -35.71 -12.62
C VAL A 161 1.56 -35.26 -13.96
N ARG A 162 1.06 -34.16 -14.52
CA ARG A 162 1.50 -33.68 -15.84
C ARG A 162 2.92 -33.09 -15.82
N GLN A 163 3.34 -32.44 -14.75
CA GLN A 163 4.72 -31.93 -14.61
C GLN A 163 5.73 -33.08 -14.60
N GLY A 164 5.43 -34.16 -13.86
CA GLY A 164 6.28 -35.36 -13.83
C GLY A 164 6.42 -36.03 -15.20
N SER A 165 5.30 -36.21 -15.91
CA SER A 165 5.32 -36.81 -17.26
C SER A 165 6.02 -35.92 -18.29
N SER A 166 5.76 -34.61 -18.28
CA SER A 166 6.38 -33.66 -19.21
C SER A 166 7.89 -33.55 -19.00
N ALA A 167 8.33 -33.51 -17.74
CA ALA A 167 9.75 -33.51 -17.40
C ALA A 167 10.43 -34.82 -17.82
N GLY A 168 9.77 -35.97 -17.58
CA GLY A 168 10.29 -37.28 -18.00
C GLY A 168 10.48 -37.38 -19.52
N GLN A 169 9.47 -36.97 -20.30
CA GLN A 169 9.56 -36.95 -21.76
C GLN A 169 10.59 -35.94 -22.28
N ALA A 170 10.74 -34.79 -21.61
CA ALA A 170 11.77 -33.82 -21.97
C ALA A 170 13.18 -34.37 -21.74
N VAL A 171 13.42 -35.06 -20.62
CA VAL A 171 14.70 -35.72 -20.32
C VAL A 171 14.99 -36.81 -21.35
N GLU A 172 14.00 -37.64 -21.68
CA GLU A 172 14.14 -38.68 -22.71
C GLU A 172 14.42 -38.07 -24.10
N GLY A 173 13.73 -36.98 -24.46
CA GLY A 173 13.95 -36.25 -25.70
C GLY A 173 15.36 -35.66 -25.80
N ILE A 174 15.86 -35.07 -24.71
CA ILE A 174 17.24 -34.54 -24.63
C ILE A 174 18.25 -35.68 -24.75
N ALA A 175 18.01 -36.82 -24.10
CA ALA A 175 18.89 -37.98 -24.19
C ALA A 175 19.01 -38.53 -25.62
N ARG A 176 17.92 -38.49 -26.41
CA ARG A 176 17.91 -38.91 -27.82
C ARG A 176 18.54 -37.87 -28.76
N GLN A 177 18.37 -36.59 -28.46
CA GLN A 177 18.83 -35.47 -29.30
C GLN A 177 19.44 -34.35 -28.45
N PRO A 178 20.71 -34.48 -28.01
CA PRO A 178 21.34 -33.50 -27.14
C PRO A 178 21.52 -32.13 -27.80
N GLU A 179 21.65 -32.08 -29.13
CA GLU A 179 21.77 -30.82 -29.88
C GLU A 179 20.50 -29.95 -29.82
N ALA A 180 19.33 -30.55 -29.57
CA ALA A 180 18.05 -29.84 -29.48
C ALA A 180 17.69 -29.40 -28.04
N GLU A 181 18.58 -29.62 -27.07
CA GLU A 181 18.32 -29.42 -25.64
C GLU A 181 17.77 -28.03 -25.31
N GLY A 182 18.36 -26.97 -25.86
CA GLY A 182 17.92 -25.60 -25.58
C GLY A 182 16.46 -25.34 -25.97
N LYS A 183 16.02 -25.90 -27.10
CA LYS A 183 14.64 -25.77 -27.59
C LYS A 183 13.66 -26.60 -26.76
N ILE A 184 14.06 -27.80 -26.34
CA ILE A 184 13.26 -28.68 -25.48
C ILE A 184 13.09 -28.04 -24.10
N ARG A 185 14.17 -27.55 -23.47
CA ARG A 185 14.13 -26.85 -22.17
C ARG A 185 13.25 -25.61 -22.21
N GLY A 186 13.36 -24.78 -23.25
CA GLY A 186 12.51 -23.60 -23.41
C GLY A 186 11.02 -23.93 -23.50
N THR A 187 10.67 -24.95 -24.29
CA THR A 187 9.28 -25.40 -24.46
C THR A 187 8.73 -26.06 -23.19
N LEU A 188 9.57 -26.81 -22.48
CA LEU A 188 9.25 -27.41 -21.18
C LEU A 188 8.93 -26.33 -20.14
N LEU A 189 9.82 -25.34 -19.96
CA LEU A 189 9.63 -24.27 -18.97
C LEU A 189 8.37 -23.46 -19.26
N LEU A 190 8.11 -23.15 -20.53
CA LEU A 190 6.88 -22.48 -20.94
C LEU A 190 5.64 -23.30 -20.56
N SER A 191 5.68 -24.61 -20.83
CA SER A 191 4.56 -25.52 -20.51
C SER A 191 4.34 -25.68 -19.00
N LEU A 192 5.42 -25.74 -18.22
CA LEU A 192 5.37 -25.78 -16.76
C LEU A 192 4.74 -24.49 -16.20
N ALA A 193 5.15 -23.32 -16.71
CA ALA A 193 4.62 -22.03 -16.28
C ALA A 193 3.11 -21.90 -16.54
N PHE A 194 2.63 -22.31 -17.72
CA PHE A 194 1.19 -22.32 -18.01
C PHE A 194 0.41 -23.29 -17.11
N MET A 195 1.05 -24.40 -16.71
CA MET A 195 0.43 -25.39 -15.85
C MET A 195 0.29 -24.90 -14.41
N GLU A 196 1.29 -24.15 -13.91
CA GLU A 196 1.23 -23.52 -12.59
C GLU A 196 0.17 -22.42 -12.50
N ALA A 197 -0.12 -21.71 -13.60
CA ALA A 197 -1.17 -20.70 -13.63
C ALA A 197 -2.55 -21.29 -13.23
N LEU A 198 -2.86 -22.52 -13.67
CA LEU A 198 -4.10 -23.21 -13.30
C LEU A 198 -4.14 -23.59 -11.81
N THR A 199 -3.01 -24.00 -11.23
CA THR A 199 -2.88 -24.26 -9.79
C THR A 199 -3.10 -22.99 -8.98
N ILE A 200 -2.57 -21.86 -9.45
CA ILE A 200 -2.76 -20.56 -8.81
C ILE A 200 -4.23 -20.15 -8.83
N TYR A 201 -4.99 -20.42 -9.90
CA TYR A 201 -6.44 -20.19 -9.91
C TYR A 201 -7.16 -21.02 -8.84
N GLY A 202 -6.80 -22.29 -8.64
CA GLY A 202 -7.34 -23.12 -7.57
C GLY A 202 -7.06 -22.54 -6.18
N LEU A 203 -5.86 -22.02 -5.97
CA LEU A 203 -5.48 -21.31 -4.74
C LEU A 203 -6.31 -20.02 -4.56
N VAL A 204 -6.49 -19.22 -5.62
CA VAL A 204 -7.28 -17.98 -5.57
C VAL A 204 -8.74 -18.29 -5.19
N VAL A 205 -9.34 -19.33 -5.76
CA VAL A 205 -10.71 -19.75 -5.40
C VAL A 205 -10.78 -20.21 -3.95
N ALA A 206 -9.78 -20.96 -3.47
CA ALA A 206 -9.73 -21.38 -2.07
C ALA A 206 -9.62 -20.19 -1.10
N LEU A 207 -8.79 -19.19 -1.45
CA LEU A 207 -8.68 -17.95 -0.66
C LEU A 207 -9.98 -17.13 -0.74
N ALA A 208 -10.66 -17.09 -1.89
CA ALA A 208 -11.95 -16.43 -2.02
C ALA A 208 -13.04 -17.12 -1.17
N LEU A 209 -13.07 -18.45 -1.14
CA LEU A 209 -13.98 -19.20 -0.26
C LEU A 209 -13.67 -18.94 1.22
N LEU A 210 -12.39 -18.81 1.57
CA LEU A 210 -11.96 -18.56 2.95
C LEU A 210 -12.24 -17.12 3.42
N PHE A 211 -12.09 -16.13 2.53
CA PHE A 211 -12.06 -14.71 2.91
C PHE A 211 -13.23 -13.87 2.35
N ALA A 212 -13.82 -14.25 1.22
CA ALA A 212 -14.97 -13.54 0.64
C ALA A 212 -16.31 -14.19 1.03
N ASN A 213 -16.28 -15.42 1.58
CA ASN A 213 -17.39 -16.19 2.13
C ASN A 213 -18.74 -15.96 1.39
N PRO A 214 -18.95 -16.56 0.21
CA PRO A 214 -20.15 -16.36 -0.61
C PRO A 214 -21.44 -16.97 -0.01
N PHE A 215 -21.36 -17.56 1.20
CA PHE A 215 -22.47 -18.20 1.90
C PHE A 215 -23.10 -17.31 2.99
N VAL A 216 -22.65 -16.06 3.11
CA VAL A 216 -23.21 -15.02 3.99
C VAL A 216 -24.13 -14.10 3.20
#